data_AF-A0A7K0RID1-F1
#
_entry.id   AF-A0A7K0RID1-F1
#
_cell.length_a   1.000
_cell.length_b   1.000
_cell.length_c   1.000
_cell.angle_alpha   90.00
_cell.angle_beta   90.00
_cell.angle_gamma   90.00
#
_symmetry.space_group_name_H-M   'P 1'
#
loop_
_entity.id
_entity.type
_entity.pdbx_description
1 polymer ?
#
loop_
_entity_poly.entity_id
_entity_poly.type
_entity_poly.pdbx_seq_one_letter_code
_entity_poly.pdbx_strand_id
1 'polypeptide(L)'
;MVALALPAFAPADGPPAAPLNRARAEALASKTEVFKEQRREHPRASLSATKKAGGVWEISLFSYGSQQKQLALAKVNSAGKVTEVWSGFQVAWTMARGYPGAFGRSINSPWIWVGLCVLFLLPFFDWRNPFRWLHFDLLALVGFSASLAFFNAANLGISVPISSALLAWLVGRLLFVGLRKSSRPPPLRLMVPARWLLVIGLFLVGFRVGLNILDGNVIDVGYAGVIGADKLSHGRQLYGAFPFDNGSGDTYGPLLYLLYVPFEWIWPWHGTWDDLPAAHAVAGVFDLLCAGLLFMIGRKLRDVTVGIVLAYSWLAFPFSIYTTNSGSNDAIPAAFILAAIWLHRQPLARGALSAAAGLTKFAP
;
A
#
# COMPACT_ATOMS: atom_id res chain seq x y z
N MET A 1 21.04 -2.93 -64.60
CA MET A 1 21.65 -3.88 -63.65
C MET A 1 21.28 -3.47 -62.24
N VAL A 2 20.24 -4.10 -61.68
CA VAL A 2 19.81 -3.91 -60.29
C VAL A 2 20.20 -5.20 -59.57
N ALA A 3 21.13 -5.13 -58.63
CA ALA A 3 21.55 -6.28 -57.84
C ALA A 3 20.50 -6.55 -56.75
N LEU A 4 19.82 -7.69 -56.83
CA LEU A 4 19.01 -8.23 -55.76
C LEU A 4 19.94 -8.69 -54.62
N ALA A 5 19.85 -8.03 -53.47
CA ALA A 5 20.42 -8.53 -52.22
C ALA A 5 19.44 -9.54 -51.61
N LEU A 6 19.86 -10.81 -51.53
CA LEU A 6 19.17 -11.85 -50.77
C LEU A 6 19.29 -11.57 -49.27
N PRO A 7 18.25 -11.81 -48.45
CA PRO A 7 18.37 -11.73 -47.00
C PRO A 7 19.27 -12.87 -46.51
N ALA A 8 20.28 -12.51 -45.71
CA ALA A 8 21.11 -13.49 -45.02
C ALA A 8 20.24 -14.28 -44.04
N PHE A 9 20.11 -15.58 -44.28
CA PHE A 9 19.57 -16.54 -43.33
C PHE A 9 20.47 -16.52 -42.09
N ALA A 10 19.97 -16.00 -40.96
CA ALA A 10 20.61 -16.22 -39.67
C ALA A 10 20.57 -17.73 -39.38
N PRO A 11 21.68 -18.34 -38.91
CA PRO A 11 21.68 -19.75 -38.58
C PRO A 11 20.65 -20.01 -37.47
N ALA A 12 19.82 -21.03 -37.71
CA ALA A 12 18.86 -21.55 -36.75
C ALA A 12 19.54 -21.90 -35.42
N ASP A 13 18.74 -21.71 -34.37
CA ASP A 13 19.00 -21.95 -32.96
C ASP A 13 20.00 -23.09 -32.69
N GLY A 14 20.95 -22.81 -31.80
CA GLY A 14 21.82 -23.84 -31.21
C GLY A 14 21.01 -24.98 -30.57
N PRO A 15 21.68 -26.10 -30.22
CA PRO A 15 20.99 -27.29 -29.72
C PRO A 15 20.06 -26.92 -28.55
N PRO A 16 18.84 -27.49 -28.49
CA PRO A 16 17.88 -27.18 -27.43
C PRO A 16 18.59 -27.37 -26.09
N ALA A 17 18.64 -26.29 -25.31
CA ALA A 17 19.36 -26.29 -24.04
C ALA A 17 18.90 -27.50 -23.22
N ALA A 18 19.85 -28.31 -22.76
CA ALA A 18 19.55 -29.51 -21.98
C ALA A 18 18.52 -29.18 -20.87
N PRO A 19 17.48 -30.01 -20.68
CA PRO A 19 16.38 -29.68 -19.79
C PRO A 19 16.90 -29.28 -18.41
N LEU A 20 16.35 -28.18 -17.87
CA LEU A 20 16.83 -27.61 -16.62
C LEU A 20 16.61 -28.61 -15.47
N ASN A 21 17.71 -29.19 -15.01
CA ASN A 21 17.76 -30.09 -13.87
C ASN A 21 18.20 -29.35 -12.61
N ARG A 22 18.06 -30.02 -11.46
CA ARG A 22 18.39 -29.46 -10.13
C ARG A 22 19.80 -28.88 -10.07
N ALA A 23 20.81 -29.67 -10.43
CA ALA A 23 22.21 -29.28 -10.34
C ALA A 23 22.55 -28.06 -11.21
N ARG A 24 21.97 -27.99 -12.42
CA ARG A 24 22.15 -26.84 -13.31
C ARG A 24 21.49 -25.59 -12.74
N ALA A 25 20.30 -25.71 -12.14
CA ALA A 25 19.62 -24.58 -11.52
C ALA A 25 20.37 -24.05 -10.28
N GLU A 26 20.88 -24.94 -9.43
CA GLU A 26 21.73 -24.59 -8.29
C GLU A 26 23.02 -23.90 -8.73
N ALA A 27 23.67 -24.41 -9.79
CA ALA A 27 24.89 -23.81 -10.35
C ALA A 27 24.63 -22.40 -10.93
N LEU A 28 23.49 -22.19 -11.60
CA LEU A 28 23.08 -20.89 -12.13
C LEU A 28 22.81 -19.88 -11.01
N ALA A 29 22.05 -20.29 -9.98
CA ALA A 29 21.80 -19.45 -8.80
C ALA A 29 23.10 -19.09 -8.07
N SER A 30 24.01 -20.06 -7.89
CA SER A 30 25.29 -19.86 -7.20
C SER A 30 26.25 -18.90 -7.92
N LYS A 31 26.02 -18.61 -9.20
CA LYS A 31 26.82 -17.63 -9.97
C LYS A 31 26.41 -16.18 -9.73
N THR A 32 25.26 -15.94 -9.11
CA THR A 32 24.76 -14.58 -8.81
C THR A 32 25.59 -13.93 -7.70
N GLU A 33 25.79 -12.62 -7.77
CA GLU A 33 26.58 -11.90 -6.76
C GLU A 33 25.98 -12.02 -5.36
N VAL A 34 24.66 -11.98 -5.24
CA VAL A 34 23.95 -12.18 -3.97
C VAL A 34 24.30 -13.53 -3.32
N PHE A 35 24.29 -14.62 -4.09
CA PHE A 35 24.66 -15.94 -3.55
C PHE A 35 26.15 -16.02 -3.22
N LYS A 36 27.02 -15.38 -4.00
CA LYS A 36 28.46 -15.32 -3.69
C LYS A 36 28.72 -14.57 -2.38
N GLU A 37 28.11 -13.40 -2.20
CA GLU A 37 28.22 -12.60 -0.98
C GLU A 37 27.69 -13.37 0.23
N GLN A 38 26.48 -13.92 0.13
CA GLN A 38 25.89 -14.67 1.25
C GLN A 38 26.68 -15.94 1.61
N ARG A 39 27.31 -16.62 0.64
CA ARG A 39 28.22 -17.74 0.94
C ARG A 39 29.56 -17.31 1.53
N ARG A 40 30.05 -16.10 1.21
CA ARG A 40 31.24 -15.54 1.87
C ARG A 40 30.96 -15.22 3.33
N GLU A 41 29.80 -14.61 3.62
CA GLU A 41 29.37 -14.29 4.98
C GLU A 41 28.95 -15.54 5.78
N HIS A 42 28.40 -16.55 5.10
CA HIS A 42 27.92 -17.79 5.70
C HIS A 42 28.53 -19.04 5.01
N PRO A 43 29.80 -19.37 5.28
CA PRO A 43 30.50 -20.47 4.59
C PRO A 43 29.87 -21.86 4.77
N ARG A 44 29.14 -22.07 5.88
CA ARG A 44 28.45 -23.33 6.20
C ARG A 44 27.00 -23.39 5.69
N ALA A 45 26.55 -22.39 4.92
CA ALA A 45 25.19 -22.34 4.41
C ALA A 45 24.91 -23.50 3.43
N SER A 46 23.71 -24.08 3.52
CA SER A 46 23.27 -25.18 2.67
C SER A 46 22.34 -24.68 1.56
N LEU A 47 22.38 -25.35 0.40
CA LEU A 47 21.47 -25.08 -0.71
C LEU A 47 20.31 -26.07 -0.67
N SER A 48 19.12 -25.56 -0.95
CA SER A 48 17.93 -26.36 -1.23
C SER A 48 17.34 -25.91 -2.55
N ALA A 49 16.93 -26.86 -3.39
CA ALA A 49 16.31 -26.57 -4.68
C ALA A 49 14.97 -27.28 -4.75
N THR A 50 13.92 -26.50 -4.99
CA THR A 50 12.55 -27.00 -5.09
C THR A 50 11.99 -26.63 -6.45
N LYS A 51 11.45 -27.61 -7.17
CA LYS A 51 10.77 -27.36 -8.44
C LYS A 51 9.34 -26.92 -8.16
N LYS A 52 8.96 -25.74 -8.63
CA LYS A 52 7.61 -25.19 -8.53
C LYS A 52 6.80 -25.52 -9.81
N ALA A 53 5.50 -25.23 -9.77
CA ALA A 53 4.63 -25.32 -10.93
C ALA A 53 5.18 -24.50 -12.12
N GLY A 54 4.88 -24.90 -13.35
CA GLY A 54 5.39 -24.23 -14.56
C GLY A 54 6.87 -24.48 -14.89
N GLY A 55 7.53 -25.40 -14.18
CA GLY A 55 8.93 -25.77 -14.46
C GLY A 55 9.97 -24.79 -13.94
N VAL A 56 9.57 -23.85 -13.08
CA VAL A 56 10.48 -22.91 -12.41
C VAL A 56 11.17 -23.61 -11.25
N TRP A 57 12.49 -23.45 -11.14
CA TRP A 57 13.26 -23.90 -9.99
C TRP A 57 13.45 -22.74 -9.00
N GLU A 58 13.12 -22.99 -7.75
CA GLU A 58 13.35 -22.09 -6.62
C GLU A 58 14.53 -22.61 -5.81
N ILE A 59 15.60 -21.82 -5.74
CA ILE A 59 16.85 -22.19 -5.09
C ILE A 59 17.00 -21.29 -3.87
N SER A 60 17.10 -21.91 -2.71
CA SER A 60 17.18 -21.26 -1.41
C SER A 60 18.52 -21.57 -0.76
N LEU A 61 19.16 -20.54 -0.21
CA LEU A 61 20.34 -20.67 0.63
C LEU A 61 19.90 -20.58 2.09
N PHE A 62 20.25 -21.55 2.92
CA PHE A 62 19.87 -21.62 4.33
C PHE A 62 21.09 -21.51 5.24
N SER A 63 20.94 -20.82 6.37
CA SER A 63 21.97 -20.77 7.41
C SER A 63 22.18 -22.15 8.05
N TYR A 64 23.40 -22.38 8.53
CA TYR A 64 23.73 -23.58 9.31
C TYR A 64 23.16 -23.49 10.73
N GLY A 65 22.56 -24.56 11.25
CA GLY A 65 22.08 -24.65 12.63
C GLY A 65 20.71 -25.30 12.77
N SER A 66 20.23 -25.41 14.01
CA SER A 66 18.92 -25.99 14.35
C SER A 66 17.74 -25.09 13.96
N GLN A 67 17.95 -23.77 13.86
CA GLN A 67 16.99 -22.83 13.28
C GLN A 67 17.53 -22.28 11.97
N GLN A 68 17.24 -22.98 10.88
CA GLN A 68 17.67 -22.59 9.55
C GLN A 68 16.90 -21.34 9.10
N LYS A 69 17.63 -20.24 8.87
CA LYS A 69 17.10 -19.03 8.26
C LYS A 69 17.41 -19.03 6.77
N GLN A 70 16.43 -18.69 5.96
CA GLN A 70 16.65 -18.50 4.52
C GLN A 70 17.40 -17.18 4.29
N LEU A 71 18.61 -17.26 3.74
CA LEU A 71 19.56 -16.16 3.53
C LEU A 71 19.42 -15.52 2.15
N ALA A 72 19.22 -16.36 1.14
CA ALA A 72 19.03 -15.93 -0.24
C ALA A 72 18.03 -16.84 -0.97
N LEU A 73 17.40 -16.30 -2.00
CA LEU A 73 16.46 -16.98 -2.87
C LEU A 73 16.74 -16.60 -4.32
N ALA A 74 16.78 -17.57 -5.22
CA ALA A 74 16.81 -17.34 -6.66
C ALA A 74 15.73 -18.17 -7.37
N LYS A 75 15.09 -17.58 -8.38
CA LYS A 75 14.20 -18.32 -9.29
C LYS A 75 14.85 -18.47 -10.65
N VAL A 76 14.82 -19.68 -11.18
CA VAL A 76 15.37 -20.03 -12.49
C VAL A 76 14.26 -20.60 -13.35
N ASN A 77 13.95 -19.96 -14.48
CA ASN A 77 12.91 -20.43 -15.38
C ASN A 77 13.34 -21.68 -16.15
N SER A 78 12.41 -22.36 -16.83
CA SER A 78 12.68 -23.59 -17.59
C SER A 78 13.76 -23.43 -18.68
N ALA A 79 13.98 -22.21 -19.19
CA ALA A 79 15.03 -21.89 -20.15
C ALA A 79 16.44 -21.72 -19.51
N GLY A 80 16.56 -21.83 -18.18
CA GLY A 80 17.84 -21.66 -17.48
C GLY A 80 18.25 -20.21 -17.26
N LYS A 81 17.32 -19.25 -17.36
CA LYS A 81 17.54 -17.85 -17.00
C LYS A 81 17.17 -17.63 -15.54
N VAL A 82 18.07 -17.03 -14.77
CA VAL A 82 17.77 -16.53 -13.43
C VAL A 82 16.85 -15.32 -13.58
N THR A 83 15.61 -15.42 -13.14
CA THR A 83 14.59 -14.37 -13.29
C THR A 83 14.50 -13.47 -12.07
N GLU A 84 14.83 -14.01 -10.89
CA GLU A 84 14.75 -13.30 -9.62
C GLU A 84 15.88 -13.72 -8.70
N VAL A 85 16.42 -12.79 -7.92
CA VAL A 85 17.41 -13.05 -6.87
C VAL A 85 17.16 -12.10 -5.71
N TRP A 86 17.01 -12.63 -4.51
CA TRP A 86 16.66 -11.87 -3.30
C TRP A 86 17.54 -12.32 -2.12
N SER A 87 17.82 -11.41 -1.20
CA SER A 87 18.50 -11.68 0.07
C SER A 87 17.88 -10.88 1.22
N GLY A 88 18.31 -11.18 2.45
CA GLY A 88 17.90 -10.44 3.64
C GLY A 88 16.39 -10.50 3.88
N PHE A 89 15.77 -9.34 4.15
CA PHE A 89 14.34 -9.28 4.46
C PHE A 89 13.44 -9.62 3.26
N GLN A 90 13.89 -9.41 2.02
CA GLN A 90 13.09 -9.69 0.80
C GLN A 90 12.88 -11.19 0.58
N VAL A 91 13.69 -12.03 1.22
CA VAL A 91 13.50 -13.48 1.18
C VAL A 91 12.21 -13.87 1.92
N ALA A 92 12.05 -13.39 3.15
CA ALA A 92 10.87 -13.67 3.96
C ALA A 92 9.66 -12.81 3.58
N TRP A 93 9.89 -11.59 3.08
CA TRP A 93 8.84 -10.62 2.79
C TRP A 93 8.70 -10.39 1.29
N THR A 94 7.79 -11.14 0.67
CA THR A 94 7.54 -11.09 -0.79
C THR A 94 7.01 -9.73 -1.25
N MET A 95 6.28 -8.99 -0.40
CA MET A 95 5.78 -7.65 -0.73
C MET A 95 6.92 -6.64 -0.95
N ALA A 96 8.10 -6.87 -0.37
CA ALA A 96 9.28 -6.03 -0.56
C ALA A 96 9.99 -6.23 -1.91
N ARG A 97 9.46 -7.11 -2.77
CA ARG A 97 10.03 -7.46 -4.08
C ARG A 97 9.47 -6.63 -5.23
N GLY A 98 8.53 -5.71 -4.95
CA GLY A 98 7.99 -4.78 -5.96
C GLY A 98 7.19 -5.47 -7.07
N TYR A 99 6.52 -6.58 -6.77
CA TYR A 99 5.74 -7.29 -7.79
C TYR A 99 4.57 -6.42 -8.30
N PRO A 100 4.39 -6.31 -9.64
CA PRO A 100 3.28 -5.56 -10.19
C PRO A 100 1.93 -6.05 -9.66
N GLY A 101 1.07 -5.12 -9.25
CA GLY A 101 -0.27 -5.44 -8.76
C GLY A 101 -0.34 -5.92 -7.31
N ALA A 102 0.76 -5.94 -6.56
CA ALA A 102 0.75 -6.32 -5.14
C ALA A 102 -0.12 -5.40 -4.27
N PHE A 103 -0.24 -4.13 -4.63
CA PHE A 103 -1.04 -3.12 -3.94
C PHE A 103 -1.75 -2.23 -4.94
N GLY A 104 -3.03 -1.93 -4.71
CA GLY A 104 -3.85 -0.95 -5.43
C GLY A 104 -4.05 -1.13 -6.95
N ARG A 105 -3.30 -2.04 -7.58
CA ARG A 105 -3.27 -2.34 -9.03
C ARG A 105 -3.23 -1.09 -9.90
N SER A 106 -4.26 -0.81 -10.70
CA SER A 106 -4.30 0.29 -11.68
C SER A 106 -4.00 1.66 -11.09
N ILE A 107 -4.21 1.88 -9.79
CA ILE A 107 -3.86 3.16 -9.16
C ILE A 107 -2.36 3.48 -9.28
N ASN A 108 -1.50 2.47 -9.40
CA ASN A 108 -0.06 2.63 -9.63
C ASN A 108 0.29 3.04 -11.06
N SER A 109 -0.69 3.08 -11.97
CA SER A 109 -0.48 3.62 -13.31
C SER A 109 0.04 5.06 -13.19
N PRO A 110 1.19 5.39 -13.81
CA PRO A 110 1.76 6.74 -13.72
C PRO A 110 0.78 7.84 -14.12
N TRP A 111 -0.10 7.55 -15.10
CA TRP A 111 -1.10 8.52 -15.57
C TRP A 111 -2.18 8.82 -14.52
N ILE A 112 -2.68 7.79 -13.83
CA ILE A 112 -3.67 7.98 -12.76
C ILE A 112 -3.00 8.65 -11.56
N TRP A 113 -1.83 8.15 -11.15
CA TRP A 113 -1.11 8.66 -10.00
C TRP A 113 -0.70 10.12 -10.15
N VAL A 114 -0.05 10.48 -11.27
CA VAL A 114 0.34 11.87 -11.55
C VAL A 114 -0.89 12.75 -11.72
N GLY A 115 -1.96 12.26 -12.36
CA GLY A 115 -3.23 12.98 -12.46
C GLY A 115 -3.78 13.36 -11.08
N LEU A 116 -3.80 12.42 -10.13
CA LEU A 116 -4.23 12.67 -8.76
C LEU A 116 -3.29 13.62 -8.00
N CYS A 117 -1.96 13.49 -8.17
CA CYS A 117 -1.01 14.44 -7.61
C CYS A 117 -1.27 15.87 -8.11
N VAL A 118 -1.53 16.03 -9.41
CA VAL A 118 -1.86 17.34 -10.00
C VAL A 118 -3.19 17.85 -9.44
N LEU A 119 -4.24 17.04 -9.42
CA LEU A 119 -5.53 17.42 -8.84
C LEU A 119 -5.40 17.82 -7.37
N PHE A 120 -4.55 17.14 -6.60
CA PHE A 120 -4.31 17.47 -5.20
C PHE A 120 -3.56 18.80 -5.02
N LEU A 121 -2.55 19.10 -5.84
CA LEU A 121 -1.70 20.28 -5.69
C LEU A 121 -2.31 21.55 -6.31
N LEU A 122 -2.91 21.42 -7.50
CA LEU A 122 -3.33 22.52 -8.36
C LEU A 122 -4.24 23.55 -7.65
N PRO A 123 -5.24 23.16 -6.83
CA PRO A 123 -6.10 24.14 -6.18
C PRO A 123 -5.39 25.05 -5.19
N PHE A 124 -4.26 24.64 -4.65
CA PHE A 124 -3.57 25.34 -3.57
C PHE A 124 -2.37 26.16 -4.02
N PHE A 125 -1.96 26.03 -5.29
CA PHE A 125 -0.79 26.71 -5.81
C PHE A 125 -1.03 28.22 -5.93
N ASP A 126 -0.20 29.03 -5.27
CA ASP A 126 -0.24 30.49 -5.32
C ASP A 126 0.96 31.04 -6.10
N TRP A 127 0.74 31.41 -7.37
CA TRP A 127 1.77 32.02 -8.24
C TRP A 127 2.35 33.32 -7.68
N ARG A 128 1.60 34.03 -6.82
CA ARG A 128 2.07 35.29 -6.23
C ARG A 128 3.01 35.06 -5.05
N ASN A 129 2.97 33.88 -4.44
CA ASN A 129 3.84 33.52 -3.32
C ASN A 129 4.23 32.04 -3.41
N PRO A 130 5.16 31.69 -4.32
CA PRO A 130 5.52 30.30 -4.59
C PRO A 130 6.23 29.61 -3.41
N PHE A 131 6.82 30.36 -2.47
CA PHE A 131 7.56 29.82 -1.32
C PHE A 131 6.76 29.85 -0.01
N ARG A 132 5.43 29.81 -0.07
CA ARG A 132 4.59 29.71 1.13
C ARG A 132 4.77 28.36 1.81
N TRP A 133 4.80 28.34 3.14
CA TRP A 133 4.87 27.11 3.96
C TRP A 133 3.90 26.00 3.54
N LEU A 134 2.67 26.35 3.14
CA LEU A 134 1.70 25.36 2.66
C LEU A 134 2.22 24.56 1.45
N HIS A 135 2.98 25.18 0.54
CA HIS A 135 3.50 24.46 -0.63
C HIS A 135 4.52 23.41 -0.21
N PHE A 136 5.37 23.70 0.79
CA PHE A 136 6.29 22.70 1.34
C PHE A 136 5.55 21.55 2.03
N ASP A 137 4.45 21.85 2.74
CA ASP A 137 3.61 20.83 3.37
C ASP A 137 2.94 19.93 2.32
N LEU A 138 2.43 20.51 1.23
CA LEU A 138 1.84 19.80 0.11
C LEU A 138 2.87 18.99 -0.68
N LEU A 139 4.07 19.54 -0.88
CA LEU A 139 5.20 18.83 -1.50
C LEU A 139 5.66 17.67 -0.62
N ALA A 140 5.63 17.80 0.70
CA ALA A 140 5.95 16.70 1.58
C ALA A 140 4.92 15.55 1.46
N LEU A 141 3.62 15.88 1.41
CA LEU A 141 2.54 14.91 1.21
C LEU A 141 2.65 14.18 -0.14
N VAL A 142 2.87 14.91 -1.24
CA VAL A 142 3.07 14.30 -2.57
C VAL A 142 4.43 13.61 -2.67
N GLY A 143 5.43 14.05 -1.91
CA GLY A 143 6.78 13.50 -1.86
C GLY A 143 6.83 12.03 -1.46
N PHE A 144 5.81 11.52 -0.74
CA PHE A 144 5.67 10.09 -0.48
C PHE A 144 5.58 9.28 -1.79
N SER A 145 5.15 9.88 -2.90
CA SER A 145 5.17 9.26 -4.23
C SER A 145 6.57 8.81 -4.64
N ALA A 146 7.61 9.58 -4.29
CA ALA A 146 8.99 9.17 -4.53
C ALA A 146 9.37 7.95 -3.70
N SER A 147 8.97 7.92 -2.41
CA SER A 147 9.16 6.75 -1.55
C SER A 147 8.43 5.50 -2.10
N LEU A 148 7.20 5.67 -2.59
CA LEU A 148 6.42 4.59 -3.20
C LEU A 148 7.06 4.09 -4.50
N ALA A 149 7.61 4.98 -5.33
CA ALA A 149 8.31 4.58 -6.55
C ALA A 149 9.52 3.68 -6.24
N PHE A 150 10.32 4.03 -5.22
CA PHE A 150 11.43 3.17 -4.77
C PHE A 150 10.94 1.87 -4.11
N PHE A 151 9.82 1.90 -3.38
CA PHE A 151 9.19 0.71 -2.84
C PHE A 151 8.78 -0.27 -3.95
N ASN A 152 8.08 0.24 -4.97
CA ASN A 152 7.66 -0.54 -6.13
C ASN A 152 8.85 -1.03 -6.97
N ALA A 153 9.99 -0.34 -6.92
CA ALA A 153 11.25 -0.78 -7.53
C ALA A 153 12.07 -1.75 -6.65
N ALA A 154 11.47 -2.29 -5.58
CA ALA A 154 12.12 -3.19 -4.62
C ALA A 154 13.35 -2.59 -3.91
N ASN A 155 13.44 -1.26 -3.83
CA ASN A 155 14.55 -0.53 -3.22
C ASN A 155 14.12 0.12 -1.88
N LEU A 156 13.93 -0.73 -0.87
CA LEU A 156 13.53 -0.26 0.47
C LEU A 156 14.60 0.60 1.15
N GLY A 157 15.88 0.40 0.81
CA GLY A 157 16.99 1.17 1.36
C GLY A 157 16.91 2.67 1.06
N ILE A 158 16.23 3.05 -0.03
CA ILE A 158 15.95 4.46 -0.37
C ILE A 158 14.52 4.84 0.02
N SER A 159 13.54 3.96 -0.22
CA SER A 159 12.12 4.24 0.09
C SER A 159 11.91 4.62 1.55
N VAL A 160 12.46 3.83 2.49
CA VAL A 160 12.24 4.00 3.93
C VAL A 160 12.81 5.34 4.42
N PRO A 161 14.09 5.69 4.19
CA PRO A 161 14.63 7.00 4.59
C PRO A 161 13.84 8.19 4.05
N ILE A 162 13.38 8.14 2.78
CA ILE A 162 12.53 9.20 2.21
C ILE A 162 11.24 9.33 3.01
N SER A 163 10.53 8.22 3.24
CA SER A 163 9.27 8.24 4.00
C SER A 163 9.48 8.76 5.43
N SER A 164 10.56 8.33 6.11
CA SER A 164 10.88 8.76 7.47
C SER A 164 11.18 10.27 7.53
N ALA A 165 11.94 10.80 6.57
CA ALA A 165 12.24 12.23 6.50
C ALA A 165 10.98 13.08 6.28
N LEU A 166 10.09 12.63 5.39
CA LEU A 166 8.80 13.30 5.12
C LEU A 166 7.86 13.24 6.32
N LEU A 167 7.78 12.10 7.01
CA LEU A 167 7.01 11.98 8.26
C LEU A 167 7.57 12.91 9.35
N ALA A 168 8.90 12.95 9.52
CA ALA A 168 9.54 13.84 10.49
C ALA A 168 9.24 15.31 10.19
N TRP A 169 9.26 15.70 8.91
CA TRP A 169 8.81 17.03 8.48
C TRP A 169 7.36 17.30 8.86
N LEU A 170 6.43 16.41 8.53
CA LEU A 170 5.01 16.59 8.82
C LEU A 170 4.73 16.68 10.33
N VAL A 171 5.36 15.83 11.14
CA VAL A 171 5.27 15.88 12.60
C VAL A 171 5.79 17.22 13.11
N GLY A 172 6.99 17.63 12.70
CA GLY A 172 7.56 18.92 13.09
C GLY A 172 6.66 20.10 12.69
N ARG A 173 6.07 20.06 11.50
CA ARG A 173 5.15 21.09 11.00
C ARG A 173 3.83 21.12 11.77
N LEU A 174 3.23 19.97 12.05
CA LEU A 174 2.00 19.89 12.84
C LEU A 174 2.22 20.37 14.28
N LEU A 175 3.35 20.00 14.90
CA LEU A 175 3.74 20.51 16.22
C LEU A 175 3.95 22.02 16.19
N PHE A 176 4.67 22.53 15.18
CA PHE A 176 4.89 23.97 15.03
C PHE A 176 3.58 24.75 14.88
N VAL A 177 2.63 24.25 14.08
CA VAL A 177 1.31 24.88 13.89
C VAL A 177 0.46 24.77 15.17
N GLY A 178 0.45 23.61 15.83
CA GLY A 178 -0.39 23.35 17.01
C GLY A 178 0.08 24.04 18.29
N LEU A 179 1.41 24.21 18.46
CA LEU A 179 2.00 24.82 19.66
C LEU A 179 2.14 26.35 19.57
N ARG A 180 2.02 26.93 18.38
CA ARG A 180 2.14 28.37 18.21
C ARG A 180 0.91 29.09 18.77
N LYS A 181 1.13 30.15 19.58
CA LYS A 181 0.05 31.03 20.07
C LYS A 181 -0.71 31.60 18.87
N SER A 182 -2.00 31.26 18.80
CA SER A 182 -2.83 31.40 17.60
C SER A 182 -2.92 32.85 17.12
N SER A 183 -2.52 33.07 15.87
CA SER A 183 -3.04 34.15 15.03
C SER A 183 -4.11 33.54 14.13
N ARG A 184 -5.21 34.24 13.86
CA ARG A 184 -6.24 33.75 12.92
C ARG A 184 -5.56 33.32 11.61
N PRO A 185 -5.81 32.10 11.10
CA PRO A 185 -5.19 31.66 9.87
C PRO A 185 -5.61 32.59 8.72
N PRO A 186 -4.69 32.89 7.78
CA PRO A 186 -4.99 33.79 6.67
C PRO A 186 -6.17 33.26 5.81
N PRO A 187 -6.77 34.12 4.96
CA PRO A 187 -7.76 33.68 4.00
C PRO A 187 -7.23 32.52 3.14
N LEU A 188 -8.08 31.51 2.94
CA LEU A 188 -7.76 30.39 2.06
C LEU A 188 -7.76 30.92 0.62
N ARG A 189 -6.58 30.95 0.00
CA ARG A 189 -6.42 31.32 -1.41
C ARG A 189 -6.40 30.03 -2.23
N LEU A 190 -7.42 29.87 -3.07
CA LEU A 190 -7.54 28.75 -3.99
C LEU A 190 -7.37 29.27 -5.42
N MET A 191 -6.57 28.56 -6.21
CA MET A 191 -6.49 28.80 -7.66
C MET A 191 -7.77 28.30 -8.36
N VAL A 192 -8.39 27.25 -7.83
CA VAL A 192 -9.63 26.67 -8.34
C VAL A 192 -10.80 27.02 -7.41
N PRO A 193 -11.89 27.62 -7.91
CA PRO A 193 -13.06 27.93 -7.09
C PRO A 193 -13.66 26.70 -6.42
N ALA A 194 -14.12 26.84 -5.18
CA ALA A 194 -14.65 25.72 -4.38
C ALA A 194 -15.81 24.96 -5.05
N ARG A 195 -16.66 25.62 -5.85
CA ARG A 195 -17.73 24.95 -6.62
C ARG A 195 -17.18 23.90 -7.59
N TRP A 196 -16.02 24.15 -8.20
CA TRP A 196 -15.37 23.18 -9.09
C TRP A 196 -14.71 22.06 -8.29
N LEU A 197 -14.15 22.36 -7.12
CA LEU A 197 -13.66 21.32 -6.20
C LEU A 197 -14.80 20.39 -5.77
N LEU A 198 -16.00 20.91 -5.53
CA LEU A 198 -17.17 20.08 -5.25
C LEU A 198 -17.52 19.15 -6.43
N VAL A 199 -17.64 19.70 -7.64
CA VAL A 199 -17.97 18.91 -8.85
C VAL A 199 -16.92 17.84 -9.11
N ILE A 200 -15.63 18.19 -9.08
CA ILE A 200 -14.54 17.23 -9.27
C ILE A 200 -14.50 16.24 -8.11
N GLY A 201 -14.77 16.67 -6.88
CA GLY A 201 -14.86 15.79 -5.72
C GLY A 201 -15.94 14.72 -5.88
N LEU A 202 -17.13 15.08 -6.36
CA LEU A 202 -18.21 14.13 -6.66
C LEU A 202 -17.82 13.14 -7.76
N PHE A 203 -17.13 13.61 -8.80
CA PHE A 203 -16.55 12.72 -9.80
C PHE A 203 -15.53 11.75 -9.17
N LEU A 204 -14.65 12.25 -8.30
CA LEU A 204 -13.64 11.44 -7.62
C LEU A 204 -14.26 10.38 -6.71
N VAL A 205 -15.41 10.65 -6.08
CA VAL A 205 -16.17 9.63 -5.33
C VAL A 205 -16.55 8.46 -6.26
N GLY A 206 -17.18 8.76 -7.40
CA GLY A 206 -17.55 7.73 -8.37
C GLY A 206 -16.34 6.99 -8.94
N PHE A 207 -15.28 7.72 -9.28
CA PHE A 207 -14.02 7.16 -9.76
C PHE A 207 -13.39 6.18 -8.75
N ARG A 208 -13.34 6.56 -7.47
CA ARG A 208 -12.78 5.73 -6.39
C ARG A 208 -13.58 4.45 -6.18
N VAL A 209 -14.90 4.57 -6.10
CA VAL A 209 -15.80 3.40 -5.94
C VAL A 209 -15.66 2.47 -7.14
N GLY A 210 -15.70 3.01 -8.36
CA GLY A 210 -15.56 2.22 -9.58
C GLY A 210 -14.21 1.52 -9.67
N LEU A 211 -13.12 2.24 -9.40
CA LEU A 211 -11.77 1.67 -9.49
C LEU A 211 -11.55 0.57 -8.42
N ASN A 212 -12.04 0.78 -7.19
CA ASN A 212 -11.95 -0.20 -6.12
C ASN A 212 -12.69 -1.50 -6.44
N ILE A 213 -13.90 -1.41 -7.00
CA ILE A 213 -14.71 -2.59 -7.33
C ILE A 213 -14.18 -3.32 -8.58
N LEU A 214 -13.69 -2.58 -9.59
CA LEU A 214 -13.34 -3.17 -10.89
C LEU A 214 -11.89 -3.65 -10.98
N ASP A 215 -10.96 -2.98 -10.30
CA ASP A 215 -9.54 -3.32 -10.36
C ASP A 215 -8.82 -3.15 -9.00
N GLY A 216 -9.55 -3.05 -7.90
CA GLY A 216 -8.93 -3.15 -6.58
C GLY A 216 -8.35 -4.55 -6.36
N ASN A 217 -7.41 -4.66 -5.42
CA ASN A 217 -7.06 -5.94 -4.80
C ASN A 217 -7.20 -5.83 -3.29
N VAL A 218 -7.33 -6.95 -2.62
CA VAL A 218 -7.34 -7.00 -1.16
C VAL A 218 -6.02 -7.59 -0.68
N ILE A 219 -5.32 -6.85 0.16
CA ILE A 219 -4.09 -7.34 0.80
C ILE A 219 -4.42 -8.07 2.11
N ASP A 220 -3.41 -8.72 2.69
CA ASP A 220 -3.48 -9.49 3.94
C ASP A 220 -4.27 -8.80 5.07
N VAL A 221 -4.16 -7.47 5.21
CA VAL A 221 -4.88 -6.71 6.24
C VAL A 221 -6.40 -6.64 6.01
N GLY A 222 -6.86 -6.61 4.76
CA GLY A 222 -8.29 -6.65 4.42
C GLY A 222 -8.86 -8.05 4.63
N TYR A 223 -8.08 -9.06 4.23
CA TYR A 223 -8.36 -10.46 4.56
C TYR A 223 -8.47 -10.69 6.06
N ALA A 224 -7.58 -10.08 6.84
CA ALA A 224 -7.61 -10.21 8.29
C ALA A 224 -8.93 -9.69 8.87
N GLY A 225 -9.44 -8.58 8.35
CA GLY A 225 -10.75 -8.02 8.73
C GLY A 225 -11.90 -8.98 8.46
N VAL A 226 -11.96 -9.54 7.24
CA VAL A 226 -13.03 -10.47 6.82
C VAL A 226 -12.96 -11.81 7.55
N ILE A 227 -11.78 -12.42 7.65
CA ILE A 227 -11.58 -13.68 8.38
C ILE A 227 -11.92 -13.52 9.86
N GLY A 228 -11.52 -12.40 10.48
CA GLY A 228 -11.86 -12.12 11.87
C GLY A 228 -13.36 -11.89 12.07
N ALA A 229 -14.05 -11.24 11.12
CA ALA A 229 -15.49 -11.10 11.14
C ALA A 229 -16.21 -12.46 11.04
N ASP A 230 -15.81 -13.31 10.09
CA ASP A 230 -16.32 -14.66 9.92
C ASP A 230 -16.09 -15.53 11.18
N LYS A 231 -14.95 -15.37 11.85
CA LYS A 231 -14.71 -16.01 13.15
C LYS A 231 -15.66 -15.50 14.22
N LEU A 232 -15.81 -14.17 14.32
CA LEU A 232 -16.65 -13.53 15.33
C LEU A 232 -18.13 -13.89 15.15
N SER A 233 -18.63 -13.90 13.91
CA SER A 233 -20.02 -14.23 13.57
C SER A 233 -20.37 -15.69 13.91
N HIS A 234 -19.41 -16.60 13.83
CA HIS A 234 -19.57 -18.01 14.15
C HIS A 234 -19.13 -18.40 15.58
N GLY A 235 -18.83 -17.43 16.45
CA GLY A 235 -18.39 -17.69 17.82
C GLY A 235 -17.06 -18.45 17.93
N ARG A 236 -16.21 -18.37 16.90
CA ARG A 236 -14.89 -19.02 16.87
C ARG A 236 -13.82 -18.16 17.53
N GLN A 237 -12.76 -18.82 17.96
CA GLN A 237 -11.60 -18.14 18.53
C GLN A 237 -10.96 -17.19 17.50
N LEU A 238 -10.72 -15.95 17.95
CA LEU A 238 -10.15 -14.87 17.16
C LEU A 238 -8.63 -14.87 17.20
N TYR A 239 -8.03 -14.81 18.39
CA TYR A 239 -6.58 -14.73 18.57
C TYR A 239 -5.92 -16.11 18.65
N GLY A 240 -4.79 -16.29 17.96
CA GLY A 240 -4.03 -17.53 17.88
C GLY A 240 -4.64 -18.59 16.96
N ALA A 241 -5.66 -18.25 16.18
CA ALA A 241 -6.44 -19.21 15.40
C ALA A 241 -6.62 -18.82 13.92
N PHE A 242 -5.86 -17.83 13.43
CA PHE A 242 -5.89 -17.46 12.01
C PHE A 242 -5.24 -18.52 11.12
N PRO A 243 -5.65 -18.62 9.84
CA PRO A 243 -5.10 -19.61 8.93
C PRO A 243 -3.62 -19.31 8.64
N PHE A 244 -2.85 -20.35 8.30
CA PHE A 244 -1.39 -20.25 8.14
C PHE A 244 -0.96 -19.21 7.09
N ASP A 245 -1.73 -19.07 6.03
CA ASP A 245 -1.51 -18.12 4.94
C ASP A 245 -1.88 -16.67 5.31
N ASN A 246 -2.56 -16.42 6.43
CA ASN A 246 -2.74 -15.12 7.06
C ASN A 246 -2.46 -15.17 8.57
N GLY A 247 -1.36 -15.82 8.96
CA GLY A 247 -1.07 -16.17 10.36
C GLY A 247 -0.90 -14.97 11.31
N SER A 248 -0.69 -13.77 10.79
CA SER A 248 -0.62 -12.52 11.58
C SER A 248 -1.90 -11.67 11.48
N GLY A 249 -2.98 -12.25 10.98
CA GLY A 249 -4.26 -11.55 10.85
C GLY A 249 -4.95 -11.25 12.17
N ASP A 250 -4.50 -11.84 13.29
CA ASP A 250 -5.02 -11.59 14.64
C ASP A 250 -4.37 -10.41 15.38
N THR A 251 -3.60 -9.57 14.67
CA THR A 251 -2.87 -8.42 15.25
C THR A 251 -3.73 -7.18 15.50
N TYR A 252 -4.99 -7.17 15.04
CA TYR A 252 -5.92 -6.05 15.19
C TYR A 252 -6.76 -6.16 16.46
N GLY A 253 -7.24 -5.01 16.94
CA GLY A 253 -8.17 -4.98 18.06
C GLY A 253 -9.57 -5.46 17.64
N PRO A 254 -10.40 -5.90 18.62
CA PRO A 254 -11.65 -6.60 18.35
C PRO A 254 -12.68 -5.76 17.60
N LEU A 255 -12.63 -4.42 17.77
CA LEU A 255 -13.57 -3.52 17.09
C LEU A 255 -13.36 -3.54 15.57
N LEU A 256 -12.13 -3.77 15.09
CA LEU A 256 -11.87 -3.85 13.66
C LEU A 256 -12.68 -4.99 13.02
N TYR A 257 -12.60 -6.20 13.58
CA TYR A 257 -13.35 -7.35 13.04
C TYR A 257 -14.86 -7.16 13.16
N LEU A 258 -15.34 -6.56 14.26
CA LEU A 258 -16.76 -6.27 14.45
C LEU A 258 -17.32 -5.36 13.35
N LEU A 259 -16.54 -4.38 12.88
CA LEU A 259 -16.95 -3.47 11.80
C LEU A 259 -17.05 -4.16 10.44
N TYR A 260 -16.38 -5.30 10.25
CA TYR A 260 -16.47 -6.11 9.04
C TYR A 260 -17.69 -7.04 9.05
N VAL A 261 -18.25 -7.39 10.22
CA VAL A 261 -19.37 -8.36 10.35
C VAL A 261 -20.57 -8.05 9.45
N PRO A 262 -21.10 -6.81 9.38
CA PRO A 262 -22.25 -6.54 8.51
C PRO A 262 -21.98 -6.80 7.03
N PHE A 263 -20.72 -6.62 6.59
CA PHE A 263 -20.32 -6.81 5.21
C PHE A 263 -20.01 -8.27 4.91
N GLU A 264 -19.40 -8.98 5.86
CA GLU A 264 -19.18 -10.44 5.79
C GLU A 264 -20.52 -11.19 5.72
N TRP A 265 -21.56 -10.76 6.45
CA TRP A 265 -22.89 -11.37 6.32
C TRP A 265 -23.53 -11.21 4.94
N ILE A 266 -23.23 -10.12 4.22
CA ILE A 266 -23.74 -9.89 2.86
C ILE A 266 -22.86 -10.64 1.84
N TRP A 267 -21.55 -10.66 2.06
CA TRP A 267 -20.54 -11.33 1.21
C TRP A 267 -19.63 -12.22 2.06
N PRO A 268 -20.04 -13.47 2.33
CA PRO A 268 -19.36 -14.35 3.27
C PRO A 268 -17.94 -14.73 2.86
N TRP A 269 -17.14 -15.09 3.86
CA TRP A 269 -15.83 -15.68 3.65
C TRP A 269 -15.94 -17.15 3.25
N HIS A 270 -15.24 -17.56 2.19
CA HIS A 270 -15.30 -18.94 1.66
C HIS A 270 -14.05 -19.78 1.98
N GLY A 271 -13.08 -19.24 2.72
CA GLY A 271 -11.86 -19.97 3.09
C GLY A 271 -10.75 -19.96 2.04
N THR A 272 -10.87 -19.15 0.97
CA THR A 272 -9.91 -19.09 -0.13
C THR A 272 -9.55 -17.65 -0.47
N TRP A 273 -8.31 -17.39 -0.85
CA TRP A 273 -7.91 -16.07 -1.34
C TRP A 273 -8.58 -15.77 -2.70
N ASP A 274 -9.63 -14.95 -2.66
CA ASP A 274 -10.50 -14.54 -3.78
C ASP A 274 -10.69 -13.00 -3.86
N ASP A 275 -11.72 -12.55 -4.57
CA ASP A 275 -12.00 -11.12 -4.79
C ASP A 275 -12.51 -10.38 -3.55
N LEU A 276 -12.90 -11.07 -2.48
CA LEU A 276 -13.26 -10.52 -1.16
C LEU A 276 -14.15 -9.24 -1.16
N PRO A 277 -15.39 -9.28 -1.69
CA PRO A 277 -16.24 -8.10 -1.82
C PRO A 277 -16.51 -7.35 -0.52
N ALA A 278 -16.58 -8.08 0.61
CA ALA A 278 -16.74 -7.48 1.95
C ALA A 278 -15.62 -6.50 2.29
N ALA A 279 -14.37 -6.82 1.96
CA ALA A 279 -13.23 -5.93 2.23
C ALA A 279 -13.25 -4.69 1.33
N HIS A 280 -13.58 -4.85 0.04
CA HIS A 280 -13.77 -3.71 -0.86
C HIS A 280 -14.86 -2.77 -0.37
N ALA A 281 -15.98 -3.33 0.11
CA ALA A 281 -17.09 -2.54 0.64
C ALA A 281 -16.68 -1.77 1.91
N VAL A 282 -16.00 -2.42 2.86
CA VAL A 282 -15.51 -1.75 4.08
C VAL A 282 -14.51 -0.66 3.74
N ALA A 283 -13.50 -0.94 2.91
CA ALA A 283 -12.50 0.03 2.51
C ALA A 283 -13.13 1.27 1.84
N GLY A 284 -14.12 1.06 0.96
CA GLY A 284 -14.84 2.15 0.29
C GLY A 284 -15.73 2.96 1.25
N VAL A 285 -16.49 2.30 2.12
CA VAL A 285 -17.37 2.98 3.08
C VAL A 285 -16.57 3.88 4.03
N PHE A 286 -15.48 3.37 4.60
CA PHE A 286 -14.67 4.15 5.54
C PHE A 286 -13.84 5.23 4.85
N ASP A 287 -13.44 5.04 3.58
CA ASP A 287 -12.84 6.11 2.76
C ASP A 287 -13.79 7.30 2.58
N LEU A 288 -15.04 7.02 2.19
CA LEU A 288 -16.06 8.06 2.01
C LEU A 288 -16.49 8.68 3.35
N LEU A 289 -16.50 7.90 4.44
CA LEU A 289 -16.73 8.41 5.78
C LEU A 289 -15.65 9.41 6.20
N CYS A 290 -14.37 9.14 5.93
CA CYS A 290 -13.26 10.07 6.17
C CYS A 290 -13.47 11.39 5.41
N ALA A 291 -13.83 11.33 4.12
CA ALA A 291 -14.15 12.52 3.33
C ALA A 291 -15.32 13.33 3.92
N GLY A 292 -16.40 12.64 4.32
CA GLY A 292 -17.56 13.26 4.97
C GLY A 292 -17.24 13.91 6.32
N LEU A 293 -16.44 13.24 7.15
CA LEU A 293 -15.99 13.78 8.43
C LEU A 293 -15.11 15.02 8.23
N LEU A 294 -14.19 15.00 7.26
CA LEU A 294 -13.37 16.15 6.91
C LEU A 294 -14.21 17.35 6.42
N PHE A 295 -15.26 17.10 5.65
CA PHE A 295 -16.24 18.14 5.29
C PHE A 295 -16.89 18.76 6.54
N MET A 296 -17.34 17.92 7.47
CA MET A 296 -18.00 18.37 8.70
C MET A 296 -17.03 19.12 9.64
N ILE A 297 -15.78 18.67 9.73
CA ILE A 297 -14.71 19.36 10.46
C ILE A 297 -14.46 20.74 9.84
N GLY A 298 -14.28 20.83 8.52
CA GLY A 298 -14.02 22.11 7.85
C GLY A 298 -15.15 23.12 8.02
N ARG A 299 -16.41 22.65 7.91
CA ARG A 299 -17.61 23.46 8.20
C ARG A 299 -17.62 24.03 9.61
N LYS A 300 -17.25 23.21 10.60
CA LYS A 300 -17.22 23.60 12.01
C LYS A 300 -16.04 24.53 12.33
N LEU A 301 -14.91 24.35 11.65
CA LEU A 301 -13.70 25.15 11.85
C LEU A 301 -13.83 26.56 11.25
N ARG A 302 -14.49 26.70 10.09
CA ARG A 302 -14.60 27.99 9.42
C ARG A 302 -15.91 28.17 8.67
N ASP A 303 -16.11 27.41 7.59
CA ASP A 303 -17.24 27.57 6.67
C ASP A 303 -17.36 26.37 5.70
N VAL A 304 -18.41 26.37 4.87
CA VAL A 304 -18.67 25.33 3.86
C VAL A 304 -17.54 25.22 2.84
N THR A 305 -16.89 26.33 2.49
CA THR A 305 -15.77 26.33 1.54
C THR A 305 -14.61 25.50 2.08
N VAL A 306 -14.25 25.67 3.36
CA VAL A 306 -13.21 24.83 3.99
C VAL A 306 -13.65 23.38 4.09
N GLY A 307 -14.93 23.11 4.37
CA GLY A 307 -15.47 21.76 4.32
C GLY A 307 -15.24 21.09 2.96
N ILE A 308 -15.61 21.76 1.86
CA ILE A 308 -15.42 21.25 0.49
C ILE A 308 -13.95 20.99 0.23
N VAL A 309 -13.08 21.92 0.62
CA VAL A 309 -11.63 21.82 0.40
C VAL A 309 -11.04 20.62 1.13
N LEU A 310 -11.37 20.38 2.40
CA LEU A 310 -10.82 19.25 3.15
C LEU A 310 -11.30 17.90 2.60
N ALA A 311 -12.59 17.79 2.24
CA ALA A 311 -13.12 16.59 1.63
C ALA A 311 -12.51 16.35 0.24
N TYR A 312 -12.39 17.39 -0.58
CA TYR A 312 -11.71 17.33 -1.86
C TYR A 312 -10.25 16.89 -1.71
N SER A 313 -9.51 17.46 -0.75
CA SER A 313 -8.13 17.08 -0.49
C SER A 313 -8.01 15.59 -0.16
N TRP A 314 -8.90 15.03 0.65
CA TRP A 314 -8.93 13.59 0.90
C TRP A 314 -9.19 12.79 -0.38
N LEU A 315 -10.19 13.19 -1.16
CA LEU A 315 -10.60 12.50 -2.39
C LEU A 315 -9.59 12.61 -3.55
N ALA A 316 -8.81 13.69 -3.59
CA ALA A 316 -7.77 13.90 -4.61
C ALA A 316 -6.42 13.33 -4.19
N PHE A 317 -6.18 13.11 -2.89
CA PHE A 317 -4.90 12.61 -2.41
C PHE A 317 -4.64 11.17 -2.90
N PRO A 318 -3.54 10.90 -3.63
CA PRO A 318 -3.30 9.57 -4.21
C PRO A 318 -3.24 8.44 -3.19
N PHE A 319 -2.68 8.70 -1.99
CA PHE A 319 -2.50 7.66 -0.99
C PHE A 319 -3.81 7.22 -0.33
N SER A 320 -4.83 8.08 -0.23
CA SER A 320 -6.11 7.65 0.34
C SER A 320 -6.80 6.62 -0.57
N ILE A 321 -6.79 6.84 -1.90
CA ILE A 321 -7.34 5.85 -2.86
C ILE A 321 -6.42 4.64 -2.98
N TYR A 322 -5.10 4.80 -2.87
CA TYR A 322 -4.17 3.66 -2.81
C TYR A 322 -4.53 2.69 -1.68
N THR A 323 -4.83 3.21 -0.49
CA THR A 323 -5.30 2.42 0.65
C THR A 323 -6.63 1.73 0.34
N THR A 324 -7.62 2.45 -0.20
CA THR A 324 -8.92 1.88 -0.55
C THR A 324 -8.81 0.77 -1.59
N ASN A 325 -8.08 1.02 -2.69
CA ASN A 325 -7.88 0.05 -3.76
C ASN A 325 -7.02 -1.15 -3.36
N SER A 326 -6.30 -1.06 -2.25
CA SER A 326 -5.57 -2.20 -1.67
C SER A 326 -6.45 -3.01 -0.71
N GLY A 327 -7.75 -2.69 -0.60
CA GLY A 327 -8.67 -3.35 0.31
C GLY A 327 -8.21 -3.22 1.77
N SER A 328 -7.43 -2.19 2.08
CA SER A 328 -6.85 -2.03 3.41
C SER A 328 -7.88 -1.49 4.40
N ASN A 329 -7.69 -1.85 5.67
CA ASN A 329 -8.51 -1.43 6.79
C ASN A 329 -8.07 -0.09 7.42
N ASP A 330 -7.04 0.58 6.88
CA ASP A 330 -6.45 1.80 7.49
C ASP A 330 -7.40 3.02 7.53
N ALA A 331 -8.44 3.04 6.69
CA ALA A 331 -9.45 4.11 6.73
C ALA A 331 -10.31 4.06 8.02
N ILE A 332 -10.40 2.90 8.69
CA ILE A 332 -11.17 2.72 9.92
C ILE A 332 -10.60 3.56 11.09
N PRO A 333 -9.34 3.37 11.53
CA PRO A 333 -8.77 4.20 12.59
C PRO A 333 -8.77 5.69 12.21
N ALA A 334 -8.51 6.02 10.94
CA ALA A 334 -8.58 7.38 10.45
C ALA A 334 -9.98 8.00 10.64
N ALA A 335 -11.05 7.27 10.33
CA ALA A 335 -12.42 7.74 10.55
C ALA A 335 -12.73 7.99 12.03
N PHE A 336 -12.28 7.11 12.93
CA PHE A 336 -12.45 7.32 14.38
C PHE A 336 -11.67 8.55 14.89
N ILE A 337 -10.44 8.75 14.43
CA ILE A 337 -9.62 9.93 14.77
C ILE A 337 -10.30 11.21 14.27
N LEU A 338 -10.77 11.21 13.01
CA LEU A 338 -11.50 12.35 12.45
C LEU A 338 -12.80 12.62 13.20
N ALA A 339 -13.55 11.59 13.57
CA ALA A 339 -14.75 11.73 14.39
C ALA A 339 -14.42 12.32 15.77
N ALA A 340 -13.33 11.90 16.40
CA ALA A 340 -12.85 12.46 17.67
C ALA A 340 -12.48 13.95 17.55
N ILE A 341 -11.84 14.35 16.44
CA ILE A 341 -11.53 15.76 16.11
C ILE A 341 -12.82 16.55 15.89
N TRP A 342 -13.78 16.00 15.15
CA TRP A 342 -15.07 16.64 14.91
C TRP A 342 -15.83 16.89 16.22
N LEU A 343 -15.80 15.93 17.14
CA LEU A 343 -16.43 15.98 18.47
C LEU A 343 -15.50 16.54 19.56
N HIS A 344 -14.46 17.31 19.23
CA HIS A 344 -13.47 17.81 20.20
C HIS A 344 -14.05 18.57 21.42
N ARG A 345 -15.25 19.15 21.30
CA ARG A 345 -15.97 19.85 22.40
C ARG A 345 -16.75 18.94 23.33
N GLN A 346 -16.85 17.64 23.03
CA GLN A 346 -17.56 16.65 23.82
C GLN A 346 -16.54 15.65 24.39
N PRO A 347 -16.03 15.86 25.61
CA PRO A 347 -14.91 15.08 26.15
C PRO A 347 -15.17 13.57 26.17
N LEU A 348 -16.39 13.15 26.54
CA LEU A 348 -16.79 11.74 26.58
C LEU A 348 -16.82 11.12 25.18
N ALA A 349 -17.50 11.76 24.22
CA ALA A 349 -17.58 11.26 22.85
C ALA A 349 -16.20 11.21 22.18
N ARG A 350 -15.38 12.26 22.36
CA ARG A 350 -13.99 12.29 21.90
C ARG A 350 -13.17 11.14 22.50
N GLY A 351 -13.24 10.95 23.82
CA GLY A 351 -12.51 9.88 24.51
C GLY A 351 -12.94 8.49 24.04
N ALA A 352 -14.24 8.26 23.89
CA ALA A 352 -14.79 7.01 23.38
C ALA A 352 -14.32 6.72 21.95
N LEU A 353 -14.30 7.72 21.07
CA LEU A 353 -13.83 7.57 19.68
C LEU A 353 -12.30 7.37 19.60
N SER A 354 -11.52 8.03 20.45
CA SER A 354 -10.08 7.77 20.55
C SER A 354 -9.80 6.35 21.05
N ALA A 355 -10.56 5.87 22.03
CA ALA A 355 -10.48 4.49 22.49
C ALA A 355 -10.90 3.51 21.38
N ALA A 356 -11.97 3.81 20.64
CA ALA A 356 -12.40 3.02 19.48
C ALA A 356 -11.31 2.92 18.41
N ALA A 357 -10.62 4.02 18.09
CA ALA A 357 -9.47 3.99 17.19
C ALA A 357 -8.39 3.01 17.69
N GLY A 358 -8.03 3.08 18.97
CA GLY A 358 -7.04 2.17 19.58
C GLY A 358 -7.51 0.70 19.64
N LEU A 359 -8.82 0.47 19.70
CA LEU A 359 -9.43 -0.87 19.62
C LEU A 359 -9.52 -1.41 18.19
N THR A 360 -9.06 -0.66 17.18
CA THR A 360 -8.96 -1.14 15.80
C THR A 360 -7.53 -1.51 15.44
N LYS A 361 -6.56 -0.61 15.68
CA LYS A 361 -5.14 -0.81 15.36
C LYS A 361 -4.27 -0.20 16.46
N PHE A 362 -3.20 -0.90 16.85
CA PHE A 362 -2.26 -0.37 17.85
C PHE A 362 -1.55 0.87 17.31
N ALA A 363 -1.51 1.94 18.11
CA ALA A 363 -1.03 3.28 17.71
C ALA A 363 -1.76 3.86 16.47
N PRO A 364 -3.07 4.11 16.59
CA PRO A 364 -3.93 4.55 15.47
C PRO A 364 -3.62 5.95 14.97
#